data_AF-A0A928XVZ8-F1
#
_entry.id   AF-A0A928XVZ8-F1
#
_cell.length_a   1.000
_cell.length_b   1.000
_cell.length_c   1.000
_cell.angle_alpha   90.00
_cell.angle_beta   90.00
_cell.angle_gamma   90.00
#
_symmetry.space_group_name_H-M   'P 1'
#
loop_
_entity.id
_entity.type
_entity.pdbx_description
1 polymer ?
#
loop_
_entity_poly.entity_id
_entity_poly.type
_entity_poly.pdbx_seq_one_letter_code
_entity_poly.pdbx_strand_id
1 'polypeptide(L)'
;MTAVQPSHLKRSLPVPSWVIVCLLMFMHSSPAAQAANWSRLLDEFAGTSKAAKGTAESAEDAVKIARRSSAATEAAAREARYMGVDVTNKPLLRQALTKTLRQQGGDPAALRFVDDLADADVDVAVVFLRGGRRLKETVPDIASRARITQQGGASALASLGLRDSVLAEDFLKLDALAMAGKVPAQIAGKSTLARLGELFSDGSDRFATFYSNYIRGNEGKWIVGGALAWWLTDPDSFQDATGRLTEAGLQKATELGGEVLAAALRGIADGGKEAGKKIVTATAEGFLAGPYAWAAWLALLVFLYLAGLALPITRHIFLKPVKALFRPRA
;
A
#
# COMPACT_ATOMS: atom_id res chain seq x y z
N MET A 1 1.29 -88.02 7.48
CA MET A 1 0.18 -87.14 7.06
C MET A 1 -0.27 -86.36 8.28
N THR A 2 0.16 -85.11 8.40
CA THR A 2 -0.28 -84.19 9.45
C THR A 2 -0.36 -82.80 8.83
N ALA A 3 -1.56 -82.26 8.80
CA ALA A 3 -1.91 -81.00 8.17
C ALA A 3 -1.44 -79.81 9.02
N VAL A 4 -0.87 -78.80 8.36
CA VAL A 4 -0.52 -77.49 8.95
C VAL A 4 -1.60 -76.50 8.53
N GLN A 5 -2.33 -75.94 9.50
CA GLN A 5 -3.22 -74.79 9.32
C GLN A 5 -2.44 -73.47 9.45
N PRO A 6 -2.66 -72.47 8.57
CA PRO A 6 -2.18 -71.11 8.80
C PRO A 6 -3.27 -70.24 9.43
N SER A 7 -3.05 -69.78 10.67
CA SER A 7 -3.87 -68.75 11.32
C SER A 7 -3.06 -67.47 11.52
N HIS A 8 -3.06 -66.60 10.52
CA HIS A 8 -2.59 -65.21 10.66
C HIS A 8 -3.79 -64.24 10.65
N LEU A 9 -4.45 -64.12 11.80
CA LEU A 9 -5.34 -63.00 12.10
C LEU A 9 -4.49 -61.90 12.76
N LYS A 10 -4.10 -60.89 11.96
CA LYS A 10 -3.54 -59.63 12.47
C LYS A 10 -4.63 -58.94 13.30
N ARG A 11 -4.51 -59.00 14.62
CA ARG A 11 -5.29 -58.16 15.54
C ARG A 11 -4.91 -56.70 15.29
N SER A 12 -5.82 -55.92 14.71
CA SER A 12 -5.74 -54.46 14.68
C SER A 12 -5.80 -53.95 16.11
N LEU A 13 -4.70 -53.39 16.59
CA LEU A 13 -4.67 -52.69 17.88
C LEU A 13 -5.62 -51.49 17.82
N PRO A 14 -6.44 -51.24 18.86
CA PRO A 14 -7.31 -50.08 18.91
C PRO A 14 -6.44 -48.82 18.93
N VAL A 15 -6.60 -47.98 17.92
CA VAL A 15 -6.04 -46.62 17.93
C VAL A 15 -6.63 -45.93 19.17
N PRO A 16 -5.80 -45.46 20.11
CA PRO A 16 -6.31 -44.84 21.32
C PRO A 16 -7.14 -43.61 20.94
N SER A 17 -8.33 -43.47 21.53
CA SER A 17 -9.25 -42.36 21.27
C SER A 17 -8.61 -40.98 21.49
N TRP A 18 -7.58 -40.88 22.34
CA TRP A 18 -6.81 -39.64 22.53
C TRP A 18 -5.94 -39.26 21.32
N VAL A 19 -5.49 -40.22 20.50
CA VAL A 19 -4.77 -39.92 19.25
C VAL A 19 -5.72 -39.30 18.22
N ILE A 20 -6.98 -39.73 18.19
CA ILE A 20 -8.02 -39.14 17.32
C ILE A 20 -8.38 -37.72 17.81
N VAL A 21 -8.46 -37.50 19.12
CA VAL A 21 -8.69 -36.15 19.70
C VAL A 21 -7.48 -35.23 19.50
N CYS A 22 -6.25 -35.73 19.63
CA CYS A 22 -5.05 -34.95 19.31
C CYS A 22 -4.95 -34.62 17.82
N LEU A 23 -5.34 -35.53 16.92
CA LEU A 23 -5.43 -35.26 15.48
C LEU A 23 -6.55 -34.27 15.15
N LEU A 24 -7.72 -34.36 15.82
CA LEU A 24 -8.82 -33.40 15.64
C LEU A 24 -8.52 -32.01 16.24
N MET A 25 -7.75 -31.96 17.33
CA MET A 25 -7.23 -30.69 17.88
C MET A 25 -6.10 -30.11 17.03
N PHE A 26 -5.26 -30.94 16.38
CA PHE A 26 -4.30 -30.48 15.37
C PHE A 26 -4.96 -30.10 14.03
N MET A 27 -6.24 -30.44 13.85
CA MET A 27 -7.10 -29.97 12.75
C MET A 27 -7.85 -28.67 13.09
N HIS A 28 -7.61 -28.03 14.25
CA HIS A 28 -7.75 -26.57 14.32
C HIS A 28 -6.80 -26.03 13.25
N SER A 29 -7.38 -25.57 12.14
CA SER A 29 -6.72 -25.18 10.89
C SER A 29 -5.33 -24.62 11.14
N SER A 30 -4.29 -25.28 10.63
CA SER A 30 -2.93 -24.77 10.74
C SER A 30 -2.89 -23.31 10.26
N PRO A 31 -2.06 -22.43 10.87
CA PRO A 31 -1.99 -21.01 10.48
C PRO A 31 -1.81 -20.84 8.96
N ALA A 32 -1.05 -21.73 8.32
CA ALA A 32 -0.88 -21.77 6.87
C ALA A 32 -2.18 -22.05 6.09
N ALA A 33 -3.04 -22.96 6.58
CA ALA A 33 -4.34 -23.24 5.97
C ALA A 33 -5.30 -22.04 6.11
N GLN A 34 -5.28 -21.39 7.26
CA GLN A 34 -6.09 -20.19 7.50
C GLN A 34 -5.65 -19.03 6.60
N ALA A 35 -4.34 -18.79 6.50
CA ALA A 35 -3.75 -17.79 5.61
C ALA A 35 -4.11 -18.05 4.13
N ALA A 36 -4.09 -19.32 3.69
CA ALA A 36 -4.49 -19.70 2.34
C ALA A 36 -5.98 -19.45 2.07
N ASN A 37 -6.85 -19.72 3.03
CA ASN A 37 -8.29 -19.45 2.88
C ASN A 37 -8.59 -17.94 2.85
N TRP A 38 -7.89 -17.15 3.67
CA TRP A 38 -7.98 -15.68 3.60
C TRP A 38 -7.51 -15.15 2.25
N SER A 39 -6.36 -15.62 1.74
CA SER A 39 -5.88 -15.23 0.41
C SER A 39 -6.93 -15.46 -0.67
N ARG A 40 -7.57 -16.64 -0.70
CA ARG A 40 -8.64 -16.95 -1.67
C ARG A 40 -9.82 -16.00 -1.53
N LEU A 41 -10.25 -15.74 -0.29
CA LEU A 41 -11.35 -14.85 -0.02
C LEU A 41 -11.05 -13.40 -0.48
N LEU A 42 -9.82 -12.93 -0.26
CA LEU A 42 -9.36 -11.62 -0.71
C LEU A 42 -9.33 -11.50 -2.24
N ASP A 43 -8.87 -12.55 -2.92
CA ASP A 43 -8.87 -12.60 -4.39
C ASP A 43 -10.29 -12.57 -4.95
N GLU A 44 -11.23 -13.22 -4.27
CA GLU A 44 -12.65 -13.18 -4.64
C GLU A 44 -13.22 -11.77 -4.45
N PHE A 45 -12.97 -11.14 -3.30
CA PHE A 45 -13.42 -9.77 -3.03
C PHE A 45 -12.83 -8.74 -4.01
N ALA A 46 -11.57 -8.91 -4.41
CA ALA A 46 -10.93 -8.05 -5.40
C ALA A 46 -11.35 -8.37 -6.85
N GLY A 47 -12.00 -9.51 -7.08
CA GLY A 47 -12.36 -10.00 -8.41
C GLY A 47 -11.15 -10.39 -9.26
N THR A 48 -10.11 -10.96 -8.62
CA THR A 48 -8.80 -11.26 -9.22
C THR A 48 -8.47 -12.76 -9.29
N SER A 49 -9.47 -13.65 -9.15
CA SER A 49 -9.40 -15.10 -8.85
C SER A 49 -8.45 -16.00 -9.69
N LYS A 50 -7.71 -15.47 -10.68
CA LYS A 50 -6.70 -16.21 -11.45
C LYS A 50 -5.28 -15.62 -11.44
N ALA A 51 -5.09 -14.40 -10.93
CA ALA A 51 -3.85 -13.65 -11.16
C ALA A 51 -2.89 -13.58 -9.96
N ALA A 52 -3.36 -13.82 -8.72
CA ALA A 52 -2.58 -13.58 -7.52
C ALA A 52 -2.24 -14.88 -6.78
N LYS A 53 -1.07 -15.46 -7.04
CA LYS A 53 -0.43 -16.42 -6.13
C LYS A 53 0.67 -15.68 -5.38
N GLY A 54 0.51 -15.40 -4.08
CA GLY A 54 1.60 -14.85 -3.28
C GLY A 54 1.27 -14.13 -1.96
N THR A 55 0.02 -14.10 -1.49
CA THR A 55 -0.41 -13.14 -0.45
C THR A 55 -0.66 -13.74 0.95
N ALA A 56 -0.35 -15.02 1.17
CA ALA A 56 -0.72 -15.72 2.41
C ALA A 56 -0.12 -15.09 3.69
N GLU A 57 1.17 -14.76 3.69
CA GLU A 57 1.84 -14.17 4.87
C GLU A 57 1.33 -12.76 5.18
N SER A 58 0.96 -11.99 4.16
CA SER A 58 0.37 -10.64 4.33
C SER A 58 -1.06 -10.68 4.88
N ALA A 59 -1.80 -11.77 4.67
CA ALA A 59 -3.19 -11.87 5.07
C ALA A 59 -3.36 -11.93 6.60
N GLU A 60 -2.50 -12.67 7.30
CA GLU A 60 -2.57 -12.81 8.75
C GLU A 60 -2.28 -11.48 9.47
N ASP A 61 -1.25 -10.76 9.04
CA ASP A 61 -0.91 -9.45 9.60
C ASP A 61 -2.03 -8.42 9.37
N ALA A 62 -2.61 -8.39 8.18
CA ALA A 62 -3.73 -7.50 7.88
C ALA A 62 -4.98 -7.85 8.69
N VAL A 63 -5.28 -9.15 8.88
CA VAL A 63 -6.36 -9.61 9.77
C VAL A 63 -6.09 -9.16 11.20
N LYS A 64 -4.86 -9.33 11.70
CA LYS A 64 -4.47 -8.92 13.06
C LYS A 64 -4.59 -7.41 13.28
N ILE A 65 -4.19 -6.62 12.29
CA ILE A 65 -4.33 -5.16 12.32
C ILE A 65 -5.82 -4.78 12.31
N ALA A 66 -6.61 -5.37 11.41
CA ALA A 66 -8.05 -5.11 11.33
C ALA A 66 -8.77 -5.48 12.64
N ARG A 67 -8.48 -6.65 13.23
CA ARG A 67 -9.04 -7.07 14.52
C ARG A 67 -8.77 -6.08 15.66
N ARG A 68 -7.61 -5.41 15.65
CA ARG A 68 -7.22 -4.45 16.69
C ARG A 68 -7.74 -3.04 16.44
N SER A 69 -8.26 -2.77 15.26
CA SER A 69 -8.67 -1.44 14.84
C SER A 69 -10.13 -1.18 15.21
N SER A 70 -10.39 -0.16 16.03
CA SER A 70 -11.76 0.33 16.26
C SER A 70 -12.44 0.79 14.97
N ALA A 71 -11.65 1.26 14.00
CA ALA A 71 -12.12 1.61 12.66
C ALA A 71 -12.65 0.39 11.88
N ALA A 72 -12.21 -0.83 12.20
CA ALA A 72 -12.73 -2.04 11.57
C ALA A 72 -14.17 -2.31 11.96
N THR A 73 -14.50 -2.20 13.26
CA THR A 73 -15.88 -2.33 13.74
C THR A 73 -16.78 -1.26 13.15
N GLU A 74 -16.30 -0.03 13.06
CA GLU A 74 -17.07 1.07 12.47
C GLU A 74 -17.27 0.89 10.95
N ALA A 75 -16.22 0.49 10.22
CA ALA A 75 -16.30 0.18 8.80
C ALA A 75 -17.23 -1.02 8.53
N ALA A 76 -17.15 -2.07 9.35
CA ALA A 76 -18.06 -3.20 9.30
C ALA A 76 -19.50 -2.78 9.60
N ALA A 77 -19.72 -1.90 10.57
CA ALA A 77 -21.05 -1.36 10.88
C ALA A 77 -21.63 -0.55 9.72
N ARG A 78 -20.82 0.28 9.05
CA ARG A 78 -21.23 1.02 7.85
C ARG A 78 -21.64 0.08 6.73
N GLU A 79 -20.84 -0.95 6.49
CA GLU A 79 -21.12 -1.92 5.43
C GLU A 79 -22.31 -2.82 5.77
N ALA A 80 -22.47 -3.23 7.02
CA ALA A 80 -23.62 -3.98 7.51
C ALA A 80 -24.92 -3.20 7.27
N ARG A 81 -24.93 -1.88 7.54
CA ARG A 81 -26.07 -1.00 7.21
C ARG A 81 -26.37 -0.98 5.71
N TYR A 82 -25.35 -0.93 4.85
CA TYR A 82 -25.54 -1.00 3.41
C TYR A 82 -26.15 -2.35 2.97
N MET A 83 -25.78 -3.44 3.64
CA MET A 83 -26.36 -4.77 3.44
C MET A 83 -27.76 -4.94 4.08
N GLY A 84 -28.24 -3.95 4.86
CA GLY A 84 -29.51 -4.02 5.57
C GLY A 84 -29.49 -4.93 6.79
N VAL A 85 -28.33 -5.10 7.43
CA VAL A 85 -28.10 -6.03 8.54
C VAL A 85 -27.49 -5.32 9.75
N ASP A 86 -27.84 -5.76 10.96
CA ASP A 86 -27.20 -5.31 12.19
C ASP A 86 -25.82 -5.97 12.36
N VAL A 87 -24.79 -5.15 12.56
CA VAL A 87 -23.40 -5.60 12.78
C VAL A 87 -23.22 -6.45 14.04
N THR A 88 -24.14 -6.33 15.01
CA THR A 88 -24.12 -7.14 16.23
C THR A 88 -24.60 -8.56 15.99
N ASN A 89 -25.41 -8.79 14.95
CA ASN A 89 -25.94 -10.10 14.60
C ASN A 89 -24.99 -10.84 13.64
N LYS A 90 -23.93 -11.43 14.19
CA LYS A 90 -22.89 -12.15 13.42
C LYS A 90 -23.45 -13.25 12.49
N PRO A 91 -24.44 -14.06 12.90
CA PRO A 91 -25.07 -15.02 11.99
C PRO A 91 -25.71 -14.38 10.76
N LEU A 92 -26.47 -13.29 10.92
CA LEU A 92 -27.06 -12.56 9.78
C LEU A 92 -25.99 -11.89 8.92
N LEU A 93 -24.96 -11.32 9.53
CA LEU A 93 -23.86 -10.68 8.81
C LEU A 93 -23.09 -11.70 7.96
N ARG A 94 -22.83 -12.89 8.51
CA ARG A 94 -22.26 -14.04 7.78
C ARG A 94 -23.17 -14.45 6.62
N GLN A 95 -24.47 -14.57 6.84
CA GLN A 95 -25.43 -14.88 5.77
C GLN A 95 -25.40 -13.83 4.64
N ALA A 96 -25.29 -12.55 4.99
CA ALA A 96 -25.20 -11.45 4.01
C ALA A 96 -23.87 -11.47 3.24
N LEU A 97 -22.75 -11.76 3.91
CA LEU A 97 -21.46 -12.01 3.25
C LEU A 97 -21.57 -13.17 2.25
N THR A 98 -22.07 -14.33 2.70
CA THR A 98 -22.25 -15.52 1.86
C THR A 98 -23.18 -15.22 0.68
N LYS A 99 -24.27 -14.46 0.88
CA LYS A 99 -25.16 -14.03 -0.20
C LYS A 99 -24.44 -13.13 -1.21
N THR A 100 -23.65 -12.17 -0.74
CA THR A 100 -22.90 -11.24 -1.60
C THR A 100 -21.88 -11.98 -2.45
N LEU A 101 -21.12 -12.90 -1.84
CA LEU A 101 -20.17 -13.75 -2.55
C LEU A 101 -20.86 -14.64 -3.59
N ARG A 102 -22.00 -15.25 -3.26
CA ARG A 102 -22.78 -16.05 -4.22
C ARG A 102 -23.24 -15.23 -5.42
N GLN A 103 -23.69 -13.99 -5.20
CA GLN A 103 -24.09 -13.08 -6.28
C GLN A 103 -22.93 -12.70 -7.20
N GLN A 104 -21.70 -12.73 -6.69
CA GLN A 104 -20.48 -12.46 -7.46
C GLN A 104 -19.95 -13.71 -8.19
N GLY A 105 -20.59 -14.88 -8.02
CA GLY A 105 -20.13 -16.15 -8.58
C GLY A 105 -19.00 -16.78 -7.78
N GLY A 106 -18.92 -16.49 -6.48
CA GLY A 106 -17.80 -16.87 -5.63
C GLY A 106 -17.53 -18.37 -5.54
N ASP A 107 -16.24 -18.70 -5.41
CA ASP A 107 -15.75 -20.07 -5.25
C ASP A 107 -16.45 -20.78 -4.06
N PRO A 108 -16.98 -22.01 -4.26
CA PRO A 108 -17.50 -22.84 -3.18
C PRO A 108 -16.58 -22.95 -1.95
N ALA A 109 -15.26 -22.92 -2.13
CA ALA A 109 -14.31 -22.94 -1.01
C ALA A 109 -14.34 -21.63 -0.20
N ALA A 110 -14.44 -20.47 -0.86
CA ALA A 110 -14.57 -19.18 -0.20
C ALA A 110 -15.90 -19.07 0.56
N LEU A 111 -16.99 -19.60 -0.01
CA LEU A 111 -18.29 -19.65 0.66
C LEU A 111 -18.25 -20.49 1.93
N ARG A 112 -17.67 -21.70 1.88
CA ARG A 112 -17.48 -22.54 3.07
C ARG A 112 -16.62 -21.87 4.12
N PHE A 113 -15.54 -21.21 3.70
CA PHE A 113 -14.67 -20.50 4.61
C PHE A 113 -15.41 -19.39 5.37
N VAL A 114 -16.27 -18.62 4.70
CA VAL A 114 -17.11 -17.61 5.37
C VAL A 114 -18.09 -18.26 6.36
N ASP A 115 -18.68 -19.39 5.99
CA ASP A 115 -19.59 -20.13 6.85
C ASP A 115 -18.88 -20.61 8.15
N ASP A 116 -17.58 -20.94 8.05
CA ASP A 116 -16.72 -21.41 9.15
C ASP A 116 -15.99 -20.28 9.92
N LEU A 117 -16.14 -19.00 9.53
CA LEU A 117 -15.46 -17.89 10.20
C LEU A 117 -15.92 -17.73 11.66
N ALA A 118 -14.96 -17.55 12.56
CA ALA A 118 -15.24 -17.14 13.93
C ALA A 118 -15.96 -15.77 13.94
N ASP A 119 -16.81 -15.54 14.93
CA ASP A 119 -17.60 -14.30 15.04
C ASP A 119 -16.75 -13.02 15.06
N ALA A 120 -15.54 -13.11 15.64
CA ALA A 120 -14.57 -12.01 15.66
C ALA A 120 -13.97 -11.69 14.26
N ASP A 121 -14.00 -12.66 13.34
CA ASP A 121 -13.45 -12.53 11.99
C ASP A 121 -14.47 -12.08 10.95
N VAL A 122 -15.76 -12.17 11.28
CA VAL A 122 -16.83 -11.70 10.40
C VAL A 122 -16.66 -10.20 10.11
N ASP A 123 -16.33 -9.39 11.11
CA ASP A 123 -16.14 -7.94 10.91
C ASP A 123 -14.96 -7.65 9.98
N VAL A 124 -13.87 -8.40 10.14
CA VAL A 124 -12.69 -8.29 9.28
C VAL A 124 -13.02 -8.69 7.85
N ALA A 125 -13.77 -9.78 7.65
CA ALA A 125 -14.22 -10.19 6.33
C ALA A 125 -15.11 -9.13 5.66
N VAL A 126 -15.98 -8.45 6.43
CA VAL A 126 -16.79 -7.33 5.93
C VAL A 126 -15.91 -6.14 5.50
N VAL A 127 -14.88 -5.81 6.28
CA VAL A 127 -13.91 -4.75 5.92
C VAL A 127 -13.23 -5.09 4.60
N PHE A 128 -12.78 -6.33 4.41
CA PHE A 128 -12.16 -6.75 3.16
C PHE A 128 -13.13 -6.76 1.98
N LEU A 129 -14.37 -7.22 2.17
CA LEU A 129 -15.41 -7.15 1.14
C LEU A 129 -15.63 -5.69 0.69
N ARG A 130 -15.72 -4.77 1.65
CA ARG A 130 -15.85 -3.33 1.37
C ARG A 130 -14.66 -2.80 0.58
N GLY A 131 -13.44 -3.17 0.97
CA GLY A 131 -12.21 -2.79 0.28
C GLY A 131 -12.14 -3.32 -1.15
N GLY A 132 -12.49 -4.60 -1.35
CA GLY A 132 -12.55 -5.23 -2.67
C GLY A 132 -13.61 -4.61 -3.58
N ARG A 133 -14.81 -4.30 -3.05
CA ARG A 133 -15.85 -3.61 -3.81
C ARG A 133 -15.39 -2.23 -4.26
N ARG A 134 -14.79 -1.44 -3.37
CA ARG A 134 -14.24 -0.12 -3.71
C ARG A 134 -13.16 -0.20 -4.79
N LEU A 135 -12.24 -1.15 -4.64
CA LEU A 135 -11.22 -1.39 -5.65
C LEU A 135 -11.85 -1.71 -7.02
N LYS A 136 -12.90 -2.53 -7.05
CA LYS A 136 -13.64 -2.90 -8.26
C LYS A 136 -14.40 -1.72 -8.89
N GLU A 137 -15.05 -0.89 -8.08
CA GLU A 137 -15.83 0.27 -8.51
C GLU A 137 -14.93 1.38 -9.06
N THR A 138 -13.79 1.61 -8.42
CA THR A 138 -12.87 2.70 -8.77
C THR A 138 -11.90 2.33 -9.89
N VAL A 139 -11.39 1.09 -9.91
CA VAL A 139 -10.36 0.66 -10.86
C VAL A 139 -11.00 -0.29 -11.87
N PRO A 140 -11.45 0.17 -13.04
CA PRO A 140 -12.16 -0.69 -14.00
C PRO A 140 -11.24 -1.76 -14.61
N ASP A 141 -9.95 -1.47 -14.75
CA ASP A 141 -8.96 -2.38 -15.33
C ASP A 141 -8.60 -3.54 -14.40
N ILE A 142 -8.84 -4.77 -14.87
CA ILE A 142 -8.56 -6.02 -14.15
C ILE A 142 -7.06 -6.16 -13.86
N ALA A 143 -6.18 -5.76 -14.79
CA ALA A 143 -4.74 -5.95 -14.62
C ALA A 143 -4.21 -5.07 -13.49
N SER A 144 -4.68 -3.83 -13.41
CA SER A 144 -4.32 -2.90 -12.34
C SER A 144 -4.89 -3.34 -11.00
N ARG A 145 -6.13 -3.86 -10.94
CA ARG A 145 -6.66 -4.48 -9.72
C ARG A 145 -5.82 -5.66 -9.27
N ALA A 146 -5.46 -6.56 -10.18
CA ALA A 146 -4.63 -7.71 -9.89
C ALA A 146 -3.25 -7.30 -9.36
N ARG A 147 -2.61 -6.26 -9.93
CA ARG A 147 -1.33 -5.73 -9.41
C ARG A 147 -1.50 -5.12 -8.03
N ILE A 148 -2.53 -4.32 -7.79
CA ILE A 148 -2.79 -3.73 -6.46
C ILE A 148 -2.99 -4.84 -5.42
N THR A 149 -3.79 -5.86 -5.72
CA THR A 149 -4.01 -6.99 -4.80
C THR A 149 -2.75 -7.85 -4.63
N GLN A 150 -1.99 -8.10 -5.70
CA GLN A 150 -0.78 -8.93 -5.64
C GLN A 150 0.38 -8.24 -4.92
N GLN A 151 0.62 -6.96 -5.24
CA GLN A 151 1.71 -6.19 -4.64
C GLN A 151 1.30 -5.63 -3.29
N GLY A 152 0.10 -5.04 -3.19
CA GLY A 152 -0.43 -4.41 -1.98
C GLY A 152 -0.96 -5.41 -0.94
N GLY A 153 -1.32 -6.62 -1.37
CA GLY A 153 -1.77 -7.70 -0.51
C GLY A 153 -3.05 -7.37 0.25
N ALA A 154 -3.19 -8.02 1.40
CA ALA A 154 -4.33 -7.80 2.28
C ALA A 154 -4.32 -6.39 2.89
N SER A 155 -3.15 -5.79 3.15
CA SER A 155 -3.06 -4.45 3.73
C SER A 155 -3.67 -3.37 2.82
N ALA A 156 -3.50 -3.48 1.50
CA ALA A 156 -4.17 -2.60 0.54
C ALA A 156 -5.70 -2.74 0.59
N LEU A 157 -6.23 -3.96 0.62
CA LEU A 157 -7.68 -4.17 0.73
C LEU A 157 -8.23 -3.72 2.10
N ALA A 158 -7.51 -4.00 3.19
CA ALA A 158 -7.87 -3.56 4.53
C ALA A 158 -7.96 -2.03 4.59
N SER A 159 -6.93 -1.31 4.13
CA SER A 159 -6.93 0.15 4.14
C SER A 159 -8.08 0.76 3.34
N LEU A 160 -8.40 0.23 2.15
CA LEU A 160 -9.54 0.66 1.34
C LEU A 160 -10.89 0.37 2.03
N GLY A 161 -10.97 -0.73 2.76
CA GLY A 161 -12.16 -1.10 3.53
C GLY A 161 -12.36 -0.26 4.78
N LEU A 162 -11.27 0.04 5.49
CA LEU A 162 -11.28 0.78 6.75
C LEU A 162 -11.59 2.26 6.54
N ARG A 163 -11.03 2.87 5.48
CA ARG A 163 -10.98 4.33 5.35
C ARG A 163 -11.68 4.81 4.10
N ASP A 164 -12.49 5.85 4.27
CA ASP A 164 -13.14 6.55 3.15
C ASP A 164 -12.21 7.59 2.53
N SER A 165 -11.27 8.10 3.33
CA SER A 165 -10.26 9.04 2.89
C SER A 165 -9.17 8.40 2.05
N VAL A 166 -9.01 7.07 2.06
CA VAL A 166 -8.03 6.35 1.24
C VAL A 166 -8.71 5.86 -0.02
N LEU A 167 -8.19 6.29 -1.16
CA LEU A 167 -8.80 6.07 -2.45
C LEU A 167 -8.01 5.02 -3.23
N ALA A 168 -8.69 4.18 -4.02
CA ALA A 168 -7.99 3.20 -4.85
C ALA A 168 -7.12 3.89 -5.93
N GLU A 169 -7.46 5.13 -6.30
CA GLU A 169 -6.65 6.00 -7.14
C GLU A 169 -5.27 6.30 -6.54
N ASP A 170 -5.12 6.36 -5.20
CA ASP A 170 -3.81 6.60 -4.59
C ASP A 170 -2.88 5.39 -4.81
N PHE A 171 -3.44 4.17 -4.70
CA PHE A 171 -2.71 2.94 -5.00
C PHE A 171 -2.34 2.87 -6.49
N LEU A 172 -3.25 3.23 -7.39
CA LEU A 172 -2.95 3.30 -8.83
C LEU A 172 -1.86 4.30 -9.15
N LYS A 173 -1.93 5.50 -8.57
CA LYS A 173 -0.90 6.53 -8.75
C LYS A 173 0.43 6.02 -8.25
N LEU A 174 0.48 5.41 -7.06
CA LEU A 174 1.72 4.88 -6.50
C LEU A 174 2.29 3.71 -7.31
N ASP A 175 1.44 2.83 -7.84
CA ASP A 175 1.84 1.75 -8.78
C ASP A 175 2.49 2.36 -10.03
N ALA A 176 1.84 3.36 -10.65
CA ALA A 176 2.38 4.04 -11.81
C ALA A 176 3.72 4.74 -11.52
N LEU A 177 3.88 5.33 -10.34
CA LEU A 177 5.14 5.95 -9.92
C LEU A 177 6.26 4.93 -9.69
N ALA A 178 5.94 3.80 -9.07
CA ALA A 178 6.88 2.71 -8.86
C ALA A 178 7.31 2.08 -10.21
N MET A 179 6.35 1.82 -11.11
CA MET A 179 6.62 1.32 -12.46
C MET A 179 7.47 2.29 -13.30
N ALA A 180 7.27 3.61 -13.11
CA ALA A 180 8.08 4.64 -13.74
C ALA A 180 9.48 4.81 -13.10
N GLY A 181 9.81 4.06 -12.05
CA GLY A 181 11.07 4.19 -11.32
C GLY A 181 11.20 5.49 -10.52
N LYS A 182 10.09 6.20 -10.29
CA LYS A 182 10.06 7.47 -9.54
C LYS A 182 9.98 7.26 -8.03
N VAL A 183 9.49 6.11 -7.61
CA VAL A 183 9.50 5.64 -6.22
C VAL A 183 10.12 4.24 -6.25
N PRO A 184 10.92 3.84 -5.23
CA PRO A 184 11.43 2.48 -5.14
C PRO A 184 10.28 1.47 -5.28
N ALA A 185 10.50 0.34 -5.94
CA ALA A 185 9.48 -0.71 -6.04
C ALA A 185 9.28 -1.46 -4.72
N GLN A 186 10.31 -1.43 -3.86
CA GLN A 186 10.30 -2.01 -2.52
C GLN A 186 10.81 -1.02 -1.49
N ILE A 187 10.17 -1.01 -0.33
CA ILE A 187 10.50 -0.16 0.82
C ILE A 187 10.44 -1.05 2.06
N ALA A 188 11.51 -1.07 2.85
CA ALA A 188 11.64 -1.91 4.05
C ALA A 188 11.30 -3.40 3.80
N GLY A 189 11.72 -3.95 2.66
CA GLY A 189 11.49 -5.35 2.28
C GLY A 189 10.06 -5.69 1.81
N LYS A 190 9.17 -4.70 1.75
CA LYS A 190 7.79 -4.85 1.24
C LYS A 190 7.63 -4.10 -0.08
N SER A 191 6.65 -4.48 -0.89
CA SER A 191 6.28 -3.64 -2.04
C SER A 191 5.81 -2.26 -1.54
N THR A 192 5.99 -1.25 -2.37
CA THR A 192 5.57 0.13 -2.03
C THR A 192 4.05 0.23 -1.82
N LEU A 193 3.25 -0.55 -2.55
CA LEU A 193 1.81 -0.64 -2.34
C LEU A 193 1.47 -1.32 -1.00
N ALA A 194 2.17 -2.39 -0.63
CA ALA A 194 1.95 -3.06 0.64
C ALA A 194 2.32 -2.15 1.81
N ARG A 195 3.41 -1.39 1.66
CA ARG A 195 3.83 -0.41 2.67
C ARG A 195 2.79 0.70 2.83
N LEU A 196 2.27 1.26 1.74
CA LEU A 196 1.19 2.25 1.81
C LEU A 196 -0.06 1.67 2.50
N GLY A 197 -0.47 0.47 2.12
CA GLY A 197 -1.62 -0.21 2.73
C GLY A 197 -1.43 -0.45 4.22
N GLU A 198 -0.22 -0.84 4.66
CA GLU A 198 0.13 -1.02 6.07
C GLU A 198 -0.04 0.28 6.85
N LEU A 199 0.54 1.39 6.36
CA LEU A 199 0.43 2.70 7.00
C LEU A 199 -1.03 3.15 7.14
N PHE A 200 -1.84 2.91 6.12
CA PHE A 200 -3.26 3.24 6.18
C PHE A 200 -4.09 2.25 6.99
N SER A 201 -3.58 1.07 7.31
CA SER A 201 -4.29 0.11 8.17
C SER A 201 -4.05 0.35 9.67
N ASP A 202 -3.10 1.20 10.07
CA ASP A 202 -2.62 1.41 11.46
C ASP A 202 -3.68 1.86 12.51
N GLY A 203 -4.94 2.03 12.15
CA GLY A 203 -6.03 2.36 13.09
C GLY A 203 -5.99 3.78 13.72
N SER A 204 -4.83 4.46 13.69
CA SER A 204 -4.58 5.75 14.35
C SER A 204 -4.91 7.00 13.52
N ASP A 205 -5.35 6.84 12.27
CA ASP A 205 -5.72 7.88 11.29
C ASP A 205 -4.61 8.85 10.87
N ARG A 206 -3.58 9.06 11.69
CA ARG A 206 -2.47 10.00 11.46
C ARG A 206 -1.81 9.87 10.09
N PHE A 207 -1.54 8.65 9.62
CA PHE A 207 -0.90 8.44 8.31
C PHE A 207 -1.83 8.83 7.16
N ALA A 208 -3.13 8.50 7.25
CA ALA A 208 -4.11 8.85 6.24
C ALA A 208 -4.35 10.37 6.22
N THR A 209 -4.43 11.00 7.39
CA THR A 209 -4.55 12.45 7.54
C THR A 209 -3.33 13.17 6.95
N PHE A 210 -2.13 12.72 7.29
CA PHE A 210 -0.89 13.28 6.75
C PHE A 210 -0.85 13.16 5.22
N TYR A 211 -1.11 11.95 4.70
CA TYR A 211 -1.10 11.72 3.26
C TYR A 211 -2.12 12.61 2.54
N SER A 212 -3.34 12.70 3.05
CA SER A 212 -4.39 13.54 2.44
C SER A 212 -4.05 15.02 2.47
N ASN A 213 -3.44 15.52 3.55
CA ASN A 213 -3.16 16.95 3.72
C ASN A 213 -1.92 17.41 2.96
N TYR A 214 -0.89 16.57 2.91
CA TYR A 214 0.44 16.99 2.43
C TYR A 214 0.87 16.31 1.14
N ILE A 215 0.55 15.02 0.94
CA ILE A 215 1.03 14.23 -0.20
C ILE A 215 0.03 14.28 -1.36
N ARG A 216 -1.25 14.00 -1.10
CA ARG A 216 -2.30 13.96 -2.12
C ARG A 216 -2.43 15.34 -2.78
N GLY A 217 -2.40 15.38 -4.10
CA GLY A 217 -2.40 16.61 -4.90
C GLY A 217 -1.05 17.33 -4.97
N ASN A 218 -0.04 16.91 -4.20
CA ASN A 218 1.32 17.42 -4.23
C ASN A 218 2.35 16.31 -4.55
N GLU A 219 1.91 15.17 -5.08
CA GLU A 219 2.74 13.97 -5.25
C GLU A 219 4.02 14.29 -6.02
N GLY A 220 3.92 15.12 -7.07
CA GLY A 220 5.07 15.59 -7.85
C GLY A 220 6.18 16.23 -7.00
N LYS A 221 5.82 17.06 -6.02
CA LYS A 221 6.79 17.73 -5.13
C LYS A 221 7.45 16.72 -4.18
N TRP A 222 6.65 15.79 -3.66
CA TRP A 222 7.10 14.74 -2.76
C TRP A 222 8.00 13.70 -3.46
N ILE A 223 7.76 13.45 -4.74
CA ILE A 223 8.59 12.57 -5.58
C ILE A 223 9.93 13.23 -5.90
N VAL A 224 9.91 14.49 -6.35
CA VAL A 224 11.14 15.19 -6.81
C VAL A 224 12.20 15.27 -5.70
N GLY A 225 11.78 15.47 -4.44
CA GLY A 225 12.69 15.47 -3.31
C GLY A 225 12.99 14.09 -2.71
N GLY A 226 12.44 13.00 -3.25
CA GLY A 226 12.52 11.67 -2.63
C GLY A 226 11.74 11.54 -1.30
N ALA A 227 11.10 12.61 -0.84
CA ALA A 227 10.38 12.69 0.43
C ALA A 227 9.26 11.65 0.54
N LEU A 228 8.59 11.31 -0.57
CA LEU A 228 7.57 10.25 -0.56
C LEU A 228 8.16 8.89 -0.18
N ALA A 229 9.31 8.52 -0.76
CA ALA A 229 9.96 7.25 -0.46
C ALA A 229 10.49 7.23 0.98
N TRP A 230 11.03 8.36 1.46
CA TRP A 230 11.47 8.49 2.85
C TRP A 230 10.29 8.40 3.81
N TRP A 231 9.18 9.07 3.53
CA TRP A 231 7.98 9.01 4.37
C TRP A 231 7.42 7.59 4.41
N LEU A 232 7.37 6.88 3.27
CA LEU A 232 6.98 5.48 3.27
C LEU A 232 7.93 4.59 4.09
N THR A 233 9.20 4.98 4.24
CA THR A 233 10.19 4.25 5.04
C THR A 233 10.02 4.54 6.53
N ASP A 234 10.09 5.81 6.90
CA ASP A 234 10.09 6.34 8.26
C ASP A 234 9.07 7.49 8.39
N PRO A 235 7.77 7.17 8.45
CA PRO A 235 6.72 8.18 8.43
C PRO A 235 6.66 8.97 9.74
N ASP A 236 7.01 8.35 10.86
CA ASP A 236 7.02 8.97 12.20
C ASP A 236 7.99 10.16 12.27
N SER A 237 9.04 10.17 11.43
CA SER A 237 9.93 11.32 11.35
C SER A 237 9.31 12.57 10.71
N PHE A 238 8.22 12.43 9.95
CA PHE A 238 7.56 13.56 9.29
C PHE A 238 6.32 14.05 10.00
N GLN A 239 5.70 13.23 10.83
CA GLN A 239 4.38 13.52 11.34
C GLN A 239 4.27 13.30 12.83
N ASP A 240 3.45 14.14 13.49
CA ASP A 240 3.12 13.95 14.89
C ASP A 240 2.04 12.87 15.09
N ALA A 241 1.63 12.65 16.33
CA ALA A 241 0.57 11.71 16.69
C ALA A 241 -0.79 12.03 16.02
N THR A 242 -0.99 13.26 15.54
CA THR A 242 -2.22 13.72 14.88
C THR A 242 -2.12 13.71 13.35
N GLY A 243 -0.96 13.36 12.79
CA GLY A 243 -0.73 13.37 11.35
C GLY A 243 -0.41 14.76 10.79
N ARG A 244 0.04 15.70 11.62
CA ARG A 244 0.52 17.02 11.16
C ARG A 244 2.02 16.96 10.87
N LEU A 245 2.45 17.74 9.86
CA LEU A 245 3.86 17.85 9.51
C LEU A 245 4.66 18.44 10.67
N THR A 246 5.69 17.71 11.11
CA THR A 246 6.62 18.17 12.15
C THR A 246 7.66 19.12 11.55
N GLU A 247 8.23 20.00 12.38
CA GLU A 247 9.34 20.86 11.96
C GLU A 247 10.55 20.03 11.50
N ALA A 248 10.86 18.95 12.23
CA ALA A 248 11.88 17.98 11.84
C ALA A 248 11.57 17.33 10.48
N GLY A 249 10.31 17.00 10.22
CA GLY A 249 9.85 16.46 8.94
C GLY A 249 10.02 17.44 7.79
N LEU A 250 9.67 18.71 8.00
CA LEU A 250 9.86 19.78 7.03
C LEU A 250 11.35 20.03 6.76
N GLN A 251 12.17 20.05 7.81
CA GLN A 251 13.62 20.18 7.69
C GLN A 251 14.21 19.02 6.88
N LYS A 252 13.86 17.77 7.21
CA LYS A 252 14.26 16.58 6.45
C LYS A 252 13.80 16.64 4.99
N ALA A 253 12.55 17.04 4.72
CA ALA A 253 12.06 17.20 3.36
C ALA A 253 12.86 18.25 2.57
N THR A 254 13.30 19.32 3.24
CA THR A 254 14.10 20.40 2.64
C THR A 254 15.55 19.95 2.42
N GLU A 255 16.15 19.25 3.38
CA GLU A 255 17.48 18.66 3.28
C GLU A 255 17.53 17.64 2.13
N LEU A 256 16.57 16.72 2.07
CA LEU A 256 16.44 15.75 0.97
C LEU A 256 16.20 16.44 -0.38
N GLY A 257 15.36 17.48 -0.41
CA GLY A 257 15.16 18.30 -1.61
C GLY A 257 16.45 18.97 -2.10
N GLY A 258 17.26 19.47 -1.16
CA GLY A 258 18.57 20.09 -1.46
C GLY A 258 19.62 19.07 -1.89
N GLU A 259 19.70 17.93 -1.21
CA GLU A 259 20.66 16.86 -1.48
C GLU A 259 20.35 16.10 -2.76
N VAL A 260 19.08 15.80 -3.07
CA VAL A 260 18.70 15.16 -4.33
C VAL A 260 18.94 16.11 -5.51
N LEU A 261 18.67 17.40 -5.35
CA LEU A 261 19.04 18.39 -6.36
C LEU A 261 20.57 18.46 -6.53
N ALA A 262 21.32 18.48 -5.44
CA ALA A 262 22.78 18.51 -5.44
C ALA A 262 23.41 17.21 -5.99
N ALA A 263 22.82 16.05 -5.70
CA ALA A 263 23.25 14.74 -6.19
C ALA A 263 22.86 14.52 -7.66
N ALA A 264 21.70 15.04 -8.10
CA ALA A 264 21.34 15.11 -9.50
C ALA A 264 22.31 16.04 -10.26
N LEU A 265 22.68 17.18 -9.69
CA LEU A 265 23.68 18.10 -10.27
C LEU A 265 25.10 17.51 -10.27
N ARG A 266 25.51 16.82 -9.21
CA ARG A 266 26.80 16.09 -9.15
C ARG A 266 26.81 14.88 -10.08
N GLY A 267 25.72 14.14 -10.21
CA GLY A 267 25.58 13.03 -11.17
C GLY A 267 25.52 13.49 -12.64
N ILE A 268 25.17 14.75 -12.90
CA ILE A 268 25.36 15.40 -14.21
C ILE A 268 26.84 15.76 -14.43
N ALA A 269 27.57 16.11 -13.37
CA ALA A 269 29.00 16.43 -13.44
C ALA A 269 29.90 15.17 -13.52
N ASP A 270 29.53 14.10 -12.82
CA ASP A 270 30.23 12.82 -12.75
C ASP A 270 29.52 11.80 -13.67
N GLY A 271 29.78 11.88 -14.98
CA GLY A 271 29.08 11.06 -15.98
C GLY A 271 29.17 9.52 -15.79
N GLY A 272 28.03 8.82 -15.92
CA GLY A 272 27.96 7.35 -15.90
C GLY A 272 26.66 6.70 -16.43
N LYS A 273 26.62 6.50 -17.76
CA LYS A 273 25.95 5.46 -18.60
C LYS A 273 24.45 5.10 -18.44
N GLU A 274 23.68 5.54 -19.45
CA GLU A 274 22.42 5.02 -20.04
C GLU A 274 21.16 4.82 -19.18
N ALA A 275 21.24 4.26 -17.97
CA ALA A 275 20.05 4.06 -17.13
C ALA A 275 19.62 5.36 -16.42
N GLY A 276 20.58 6.11 -15.86
CA GLY A 276 20.33 7.43 -15.27
C GLY A 276 19.94 8.48 -16.31
N LYS A 277 20.46 8.36 -17.55
CA LYS A 277 20.09 9.27 -18.64
C LYS A 277 18.61 9.18 -18.97
N LYS A 278 18.01 7.98 -19.06
CA LYS A 278 16.57 7.81 -19.34
C LYS A 278 15.67 8.31 -18.23
N ILE A 279 16.04 8.09 -16.96
CA ILE A 279 15.25 8.53 -15.81
C ILE A 279 15.30 10.05 -15.67
N VAL A 280 16.47 10.66 -15.88
CA VAL A 280 16.65 12.11 -15.83
C VAL A 280 16.03 12.78 -17.06
N THR A 281 16.17 12.24 -18.28
CA THR A 281 15.53 12.82 -19.47
C THR A 281 14.02 12.68 -19.40
N ALA A 282 13.47 11.55 -18.97
CA ALA A 282 12.01 11.41 -18.83
C ALA A 282 11.43 12.30 -17.72
N THR A 283 12.18 12.51 -16.63
CA THR A 283 11.78 13.42 -15.55
C THR A 283 11.93 14.88 -15.99
N ALA A 284 13.02 15.24 -16.68
CA ALA A 284 13.25 16.58 -17.21
C ALA A 284 12.28 16.93 -18.35
N GLU A 285 11.99 16.01 -19.27
CA GLU A 285 11.02 16.20 -20.34
C GLU A 285 9.60 16.33 -19.78
N GLY A 286 9.22 15.51 -18.79
CA GLY A 286 7.93 15.67 -18.10
C GLY A 286 7.81 16.99 -17.33
N PHE A 287 8.93 17.53 -16.81
CA PHE A 287 8.98 18.79 -16.07
C PHE A 287 9.04 20.02 -16.99
N LEU A 288 9.71 19.90 -18.14
CA LEU A 288 9.90 20.97 -19.13
C LEU A 288 8.78 21.02 -20.19
N ALA A 289 7.97 19.96 -20.34
CA ALA A 289 6.85 19.91 -21.28
C ALA A 289 5.46 20.01 -20.62
N GLY A 290 5.37 20.00 -19.28
CA GLY A 290 4.10 20.14 -18.55
C GLY A 290 3.58 21.57 -18.46
N PRO A 291 2.31 21.78 -18.01
CA PRO A 291 1.70 23.11 -17.88
C PRO A 291 2.41 24.04 -16.87
N TYR A 292 3.33 23.51 -16.07
CA TYR A 292 4.17 24.24 -15.12
C TYR A 292 5.63 24.39 -15.55
N ALA A 293 5.95 24.07 -16.81
CA ALA A 293 7.31 24.19 -17.36
C ALA A 293 7.89 25.61 -17.19
N TRP A 294 7.06 26.65 -17.28
CA TRP A 294 7.49 28.03 -17.08
C TRP A 294 8.02 28.28 -15.65
N ALA A 295 7.43 27.65 -14.63
CA ALA A 295 7.88 27.76 -13.24
C ALA A 295 9.19 27.01 -13.01
N ALA A 296 9.37 25.88 -13.70
CA ALA A 296 10.63 25.14 -13.72
C ALA A 296 11.76 25.98 -14.34
N TRP A 297 11.50 26.64 -15.47
CA TRP A 297 12.47 27.54 -16.11
C TRP A 297 12.82 28.74 -15.22
N LEU A 298 11.85 29.32 -14.53
CA LEU A 298 12.10 30.39 -13.55
C LEU A 298 12.93 29.91 -12.37
N ALA A 299 12.60 28.75 -11.79
CA ALA A 299 13.37 28.17 -10.68
C ALA A 299 14.81 27.85 -11.11
N LEU A 300 15.00 27.31 -12.32
CA LEU A 300 16.32 27.06 -12.90
C LEU A 300 17.09 28.36 -13.12
N LEU A 301 16.46 29.40 -13.67
CA LEU A 301 17.09 30.71 -13.86
C LEU A 301 17.49 31.36 -12.54
N VAL A 302 16.62 31.31 -11.52
CA VAL A 302 16.92 31.80 -10.17
C VAL A 302 18.07 31.00 -9.56
N PHE A 303 18.06 29.68 -9.70
CA PHE A 303 19.13 28.81 -9.21
C PHE A 303 20.47 29.13 -9.91
N LEU A 304 20.49 29.23 -11.24
CA LEU A 304 21.69 29.59 -12.00
C LEU A 304 22.20 30.99 -11.65
N TYR A 305 21.28 31.94 -11.42
CA TYR A 305 21.61 33.29 -10.97
C TYR A 305 22.26 33.28 -9.58
N LEU A 306 21.69 32.53 -8.62
CA LEU A 306 22.23 32.39 -7.27
C LEU A 306 23.57 31.64 -7.26
N ALA A 307 23.70 30.57 -8.05
CA ALA A 307 24.95 29.82 -8.22
C ALA A 307 26.05 30.70 -8.85
N GLY A 308 25.70 31.49 -9.86
CA GLY A 308 26.60 32.48 -10.47
C GLY A 308 27.00 33.62 -9.52
N LEU A 309 26.19 33.92 -8.51
CA LEU A 309 26.49 34.87 -7.45
C LEU A 309 27.43 34.27 -6.38
N ALA A 310 27.32 32.97 -6.11
CA ALA A 310 28.15 32.26 -5.15
C ALA A 310 29.61 32.11 -5.63
N LEU A 311 29.82 31.98 -6.95
CA LEU A 311 31.16 31.91 -7.53
C LEU A 311 31.78 33.32 -7.65
N PRO A 312 32.95 33.57 -7.02
CA PRO A 312 33.53 34.91 -6.96
C PRO A 312 33.85 35.48 -8.34
N ILE A 313 34.27 34.65 -9.30
CA ILE A 313 34.64 35.05 -10.67
C ILE A 313 33.44 35.52 -11.50
N THR A 314 32.25 34.95 -11.27
CA THR A 314 31.04 35.28 -12.04
C THR A 314 30.19 36.36 -11.38
N ARG A 315 30.36 36.58 -10.08
CA ARG A 315 29.61 37.57 -9.28
C ARG A 315 29.57 38.96 -9.90
N HIS A 316 30.65 39.41 -10.54
CA HIS A 316 30.73 40.74 -11.15
C HIS A 316 29.88 40.86 -12.43
N ILE A 317 29.70 39.76 -13.16
CA ILE A 317 28.88 39.70 -14.37
C ILE A 317 27.39 39.73 -13.98
N PHE A 318 27.01 38.92 -12.98
CA PHE A 318 25.63 38.82 -12.52
C PHE A 318 25.13 40.06 -11.77
N LEU A 319 25.99 40.77 -11.03
CA LEU A 319 25.62 42.02 -10.35
C LEU A 319 25.53 43.24 -11.28
N LYS A 320 26.03 43.15 -12.51
CA LYS A 320 26.06 44.27 -13.47
C LYS A 320 24.66 44.80 -13.84
N PRO A 321 23.67 43.95 -14.22
CA PRO A 321 22.31 44.41 -14.50
C PRO A 321 21.60 44.96 -13.26
N VAL A 322 21.81 44.37 -12.07
CA VAL A 322 21.24 44.87 -10.81
C VAL A 322 21.80 46.27 -10.48
N LYS A 323 23.12 46.46 -10.60
CA LYS A 323 23.75 47.77 -10.43
C LYS A 323 23.26 48.80 -11.45
N ALA A 324 22.92 48.39 -12.67
CA ALA A 324 22.34 49.28 -13.68
C ALA A 324 20.91 49.72 -13.33
N LEU A 325 20.12 48.85 -12.69
CA LEU A 325 18.77 49.15 -12.21
C LEU A 325 18.74 50.14 -11.03
N PHE A 326 19.75 50.10 -10.16
CA PHE A 326 19.87 50.98 -8.99
C PHE A 326 20.75 52.22 -9.23
N ARG A 327 21.21 52.47 -10.46
CA ARG A 327 21.88 53.75 -10.77
C ARG A 327 20.83 54.86 -10.78
N PRO A 328 20.94 55.90 -9.93
CA PRO A 328 20.07 57.05 -10.02
C PRO A 328 20.21 57.65 -11.42
N ARG A 329 19.07 57.83 -12.11
CA ARG A 329 19.04 58.59 -13.37
C ARG A 329 19.40 60.03 -13.02
N ALA A 330 20.60 60.44 -13.42
CA ALA A 330 21.00 61.84 -13.45
C ALA A 330 20.26 62.57 -14.58
#